data_AF-A0A1J4VV90-F1
#
_entry.id   AF-A0A1J4VV90-F1
#
_cell.length_a   1.000
_cell.length_b   1.000
_cell.length_c   1.000
_cell.angle_alpha   90.00
_cell.angle_beta   90.00
_cell.angle_gamma   90.00
#
_symmetry.space_group_name_H-M   'P 1'
#
loop_
_entity.id
_entity.type
_entity.pdbx_description
1 polymer ?
#
loop_
_entity_poly.entity_id
_entity_poly.type
_entity_poly.pdbx_seq_one_letter_code
_entity_poly.pdbx_strand_id
1 'polypeptide(L)'
;MDENFLAVIEHNRELQIKAREINTRAGEAVFPIMGLAEWKQWLTSRLNGARRVAEIANMEVLYLPELDQEVINKILTENPDTVEALEQSFLVTYRSGCVPQIILEGDMTENNRWIELPDAGIKLPGGRQVEIKVVTSTGWSGSSYADTSIPALKEKVRNHFNKKVWENWEKPPMVIPNLAADCSFIPEIVTQEYGKCVVTGIPLIACGTVIAYRPWSSDPITWKYEWYRERKTAEENWNKAIAALVQYQSDERKKRALAAVIVPDPSQEDAVVPEIAEIEGGYGYVQAESWYYSGTTFSVQWHTDCEYAERKRTEAVAKLDEVKVEAIKKRKLQEAKTEAEAVKSKASELYYHSDNGRLEQALRDKLYGINYSYLPSELEELQSLTNEAKAICAQAEAAYVEIQRKREKRNKDVQIPPGLLGKKAFNGNDDRAYDFMQKVAALPTNRLDSHIVCNCGRARVQSHLIEVSGDSDFFMGADPNVVVFYVAEVHFCSKPQSDFSQDTSNSSSGSIGVLGEALLRAGVGRK
;
A
#
# COMPACT_ATOMS: atom_id res chain seq x y z
N MET A 1 57.42 -45.42 -47.75
CA MET A 1 57.03 -44.63 -48.92
C MET A 1 58.33 -44.21 -49.57
N ASP A 2 58.45 -44.26 -50.90
CA ASP A 2 59.70 -43.90 -51.59
C ASP A 2 60.08 -42.46 -51.24
N GLU A 3 61.30 -42.24 -50.74
CA GLU A 3 61.79 -40.93 -50.30
C GLU A 3 61.76 -39.90 -51.44
N ASN A 4 62.00 -40.35 -52.68
CA ASN A 4 61.97 -39.47 -53.84
C ASN A 4 60.56 -38.96 -54.14
N PHE A 5 59.54 -39.82 -53.99
CA PHE A 5 58.15 -39.42 -54.24
C PHE A 5 57.63 -38.43 -53.19
N LEU A 6 58.04 -38.61 -51.92
CA LEU A 6 57.75 -37.64 -50.86
C LEU A 6 58.40 -36.28 -51.13
N ALA A 7 59.64 -36.26 -51.64
CA ALA A 7 60.33 -35.02 -52.00
C ALA A 7 59.59 -34.25 -53.10
N VAL A 8 59.03 -34.93 -54.12
CA VAL A 8 58.19 -34.28 -55.15
C VAL A 8 56.95 -33.63 -54.54
N ILE A 9 56.25 -34.35 -53.66
CA ILE A 9 55.02 -33.85 -53.04
C ILE A 9 55.32 -32.60 -52.20
N GLU A 10 56.36 -32.65 -51.38
CA GLU A 10 56.72 -31.52 -50.53
C GLU A 10 57.18 -30.32 -51.36
N HIS A 11 58.02 -30.54 -52.38
CA HIS A 11 58.45 -29.48 -53.29
C HIS A 11 57.26 -28.79 -53.99
N ASN A 12 56.33 -29.58 -54.54
CA ASN A 12 55.15 -29.03 -55.20
C ASN A 12 54.22 -28.28 -54.23
N ARG A 13 54.13 -28.76 -52.99
CA ARG A 13 53.37 -28.10 -51.92
C ARG A 13 54.02 -26.76 -51.57
N GLU A 14 55.34 -26.73 -51.37
CA GLU A 14 56.10 -25.51 -51.12
C GLU A 14 55.96 -24.51 -52.27
N LEU A 15 56.04 -24.96 -53.53
CA LEU A 15 55.79 -24.11 -54.70
C LEU A 15 54.38 -23.52 -54.72
N GLN A 16 53.35 -24.30 -54.39
CA GLN A 16 51.97 -23.82 -54.32
C GLN A 16 51.74 -22.86 -53.14
N ILE A 17 52.41 -23.07 -52.00
CA ILE A 17 52.39 -22.14 -50.86
C ILE A 17 53.04 -20.82 -51.26
N LYS A 18 54.25 -20.87 -51.83
CA LYS A 18 54.98 -19.68 -52.31
C LYS A 18 54.19 -18.93 -53.38
N ALA A 19 53.60 -19.64 -54.35
CA ALA A 19 52.73 -19.04 -55.36
C ALA A 19 51.52 -18.33 -54.71
N ARG A 20 50.90 -18.93 -53.70
CA ARG A 20 49.76 -18.32 -52.98
C ARG A 20 50.17 -17.09 -52.18
N GLU A 21 51.32 -17.13 -51.52
CA GLU A 21 51.89 -15.98 -50.80
C GLU A 21 52.17 -14.82 -51.76
N ILE A 22 52.82 -15.11 -52.88
CA ILE A 22 53.14 -14.10 -53.91
C ILE A 22 51.87 -13.56 -54.56
N ASN A 23 50.88 -14.39 -54.88
CA ASN A 23 49.57 -13.92 -55.38
C ASN A 23 48.84 -13.05 -54.36
N THR A 24 48.86 -13.44 -53.08
CA THR A 24 48.25 -12.65 -52.00
C THR A 24 48.92 -11.28 -51.89
N ARG A 25 50.24 -11.25 -52.05
CA ARG A 25 51.06 -10.04 -52.04
C ARG A 25 50.83 -9.16 -53.27
N ALA A 26 50.68 -9.75 -54.45
CA ALA A 26 50.30 -9.05 -55.68
C ALA A 26 48.85 -8.52 -55.61
N GLY A 27 47.97 -9.21 -54.88
CA GLY A 27 46.54 -8.93 -54.86
C GLY A 27 45.77 -9.50 -56.05
N GLU A 28 46.43 -10.32 -56.87
CA GLU A 28 45.89 -10.98 -58.05
C GLU A 28 46.54 -12.34 -58.28
N ALA A 29 45.94 -13.17 -59.14
CA ALA A 29 46.42 -14.51 -59.44
C ALA A 29 47.52 -14.49 -60.51
N VAL A 30 48.74 -14.11 -60.13
CA VAL A 30 49.90 -14.08 -61.04
C VAL A 30 50.38 -15.48 -61.40
N PHE A 31 50.45 -16.36 -60.41
CA PHE A 31 50.82 -17.77 -60.58
C PHE A 31 49.58 -18.67 -60.46
N PRO A 32 49.44 -19.71 -61.29
CA PRO A 32 48.31 -20.63 -61.19
C PRO A 32 48.38 -21.44 -59.89
N ILE A 33 47.30 -21.38 -59.10
CA ILE A 33 47.11 -22.22 -57.92
C ILE A 33 46.18 -23.35 -58.30
N MET A 34 46.70 -24.58 -58.35
CA MET A 34 45.89 -25.71 -58.80
C MET A 34 44.86 -26.10 -57.74
N GLY A 35 43.59 -26.09 -58.14
CA GLY A 35 42.52 -26.70 -57.36
C GLY A 35 42.64 -28.24 -57.35
N LEU A 36 41.87 -28.91 -56.49
CA LEU A 36 41.90 -30.38 -56.37
C LEU A 36 41.59 -31.11 -57.69
N ALA A 37 40.66 -30.58 -58.48
CA ALA A 37 40.28 -31.15 -59.77
C ALA A 37 41.41 -31.03 -60.81
N GLU A 38 42.04 -29.86 -60.87
CA GLU A 38 43.19 -29.60 -61.75
C GLU A 38 44.38 -30.46 -61.35
N TRP A 39 44.64 -30.60 -60.05
CA TRP A 39 45.65 -31.52 -59.50
C TRP A 39 45.42 -32.96 -59.95
N LYS A 40 44.18 -33.44 -59.84
CA LYS A 40 43.82 -34.80 -60.26
C LYS A 40 44.05 -35.00 -61.76
N GLN A 41 43.62 -34.05 -62.58
CA GLN A 41 43.79 -34.10 -64.03
C GLN A 41 45.26 -34.05 -64.42
N TRP A 42 46.02 -33.13 -63.83
CA TRP A 42 47.45 -32.95 -64.05
C TRP A 42 48.23 -34.22 -63.70
N LEU A 43 48.02 -34.77 -62.50
CA LEU A 43 48.65 -36.02 -62.05
C LEU A 43 48.27 -37.20 -62.92
N THR A 44 46.99 -37.34 -63.28
CA THR A 44 46.51 -38.45 -64.13
C THR A 44 47.19 -38.44 -65.50
N SER A 45 47.39 -37.26 -66.08
CA SER A 45 48.08 -37.11 -67.36
C SER A 45 49.57 -37.48 -67.29
N ARG A 46 50.23 -37.20 -66.16
CA ARG A 46 51.68 -37.43 -65.97
C ARG A 46 52.04 -38.82 -65.48
N LEU A 47 51.15 -39.46 -64.72
CA LEU A 47 51.35 -40.82 -64.22
C LEU A 47 51.20 -41.89 -65.32
N ASN A 48 50.62 -41.55 -66.48
CA ASN A 48 50.50 -42.42 -67.65
C ASN A 48 49.99 -43.85 -67.34
N GLY A 49 49.03 -43.97 -66.42
CA GLY A 49 48.44 -45.25 -66.01
C GLY A 49 49.22 -46.05 -64.94
N ALA A 50 50.31 -45.51 -64.38
CA ALA A 50 51.03 -46.11 -63.26
C ALA A 50 50.09 -46.33 -62.06
N ARG A 51 50.12 -47.54 -61.48
CA ARG A 51 49.25 -47.95 -60.36
C ARG A 51 49.97 -47.96 -59.01
N ARG A 52 51.30 -47.91 -59.01
CA ARG A 52 52.16 -47.83 -57.83
C ARG A 52 53.38 -46.97 -58.12
N VAL A 53 53.97 -46.40 -57.07
CA VAL A 53 55.13 -45.48 -57.17
C VAL A 53 56.28 -46.09 -57.97
N ALA A 54 56.54 -47.39 -57.81
CA ALA A 54 57.58 -48.13 -58.53
C ALA A 54 57.37 -48.22 -60.06
N GLU A 55 56.16 -47.92 -60.57
CA GLU A 55 55.86 -47.93 -62.01
C GLU A 55 56.05 -46.56 -62.67
N ILE A 56 56.39 -45.53 -61.90
CA ILE A 56 56.63 -44.17 -62.42
C ILE A 56 58.05 -44.12 -62.99
N ALA A 57 58.16 -44.18 -64.31
CA ALA A 57 59.44 -44.28 -65.02
C ALA A 57 60.36 -43.06 -64.85
N ASN A 58 59.79 -41.87 -64.66
CA ASN A 58 60.53 -40.64 -64.40
C ASN A 58 59.78 -39.80 -63.37
N MET A 59 60.34 -39.62 -62.16
CA MET A 59 59.75 -38.80 -61.11
C MET A 59 59.82 -37.30 -61.41
N GLU A 60 60.78 -36.86 -62.24
CA GLU A 60 60.98 -35.44 -62.56
C GLU A 60 59.77 -34.82 -63.28
N VAL A 61 58.99 -35.64 -64.03
CA VAL A 61 57.79 -35.19 -64.73
C VAL A 61 56.63 -34.81 -63.78
N LEU A 62 56.76 -35.16 -62.50
CA LEU A 62 55.80 -34.85 -61.45
C LEU A 62 56.17 -33.57 -60.67
N TYR A 63 57.27 -32.89 -61.00
CA TYR A 63 57.54 -31.54 -60.48
C TYR A 63 56.69 -30.50 -61.24
N LEU A 64 56.15 -29.54 -60.50
CA LEU A 64 55.53 -28.36 -61.11
C LEU A 64 56.60 -27.46 -61.75
N PRO A 65 56.24 -26.68 -62.80
CA PRO A 65 57.13 -25.65 -63.31
C PRO A 65 57.57 -24.69 -62.19
N GLU A 66 58.85 -24.33 -62.18
CA GLU A 66 59.35 -23.32 -61.26
C GLU A 66 58.65 -21.98 -61.49
N LEU A 67 58.52 -21.20 -60.41
CA LEU A 67 57.94 -19.86 -60.51
C LEU A 67 58.95 -18.92 -61.16
N ASP A 68 58.47 -18.09 -62.07
CA ASP A 68 59.30 -17.08 -62.73
C ASP A 68 59.88 -16.10 -61.69
N GLN A 69 61.20 -16.15 -61.53
CA GLN A 69 61.90 -15.41 -60.51
C GLN A 69 61.99 -13.90 -60.83
N GLU A 70 61.93 -13.51 -62.10
CA GLU A 70 61.85 -12.09 -62.49
C GLU A 70 60.51 -11.51 -62.07
N VAL A 71 59.42 -12.27 -62.27
CA VAL A 71 58.07 -11.89 -61.83
C VAL A 71 57.99 -11.81 -60.31
N ILE A 72 58.56 -12.77 -59.58
CA ILE A 72 58.64 -12.72 -58.12
C ILE A 72 59.37 -11.45 -57.66
N ASN A 73 60.57 -11.20 -58.19
CA ASN A 73 61.38 -10.04 -57.79
C ASN A 73 60.65 -8.72 -58.08
N LYS A 74 59.93 -8.64 -59.22
CA LYS A 74 59.08 -7.51 -59.56
C LYS A 74 57.97 -7.30 -58.51
N ILE A 75 57.22 -8.36 -58.16
CA ILE A 75 56.14 -8.26 -57.17
C ILE A 75 56.68 -7.84 -55.79
N LEU A 76 57.81 -8.39 -55.36
CA LEU A 76 58.44 -8.03 -54.09
C LEU A 76 58.89 -6.56 -54.06
N THR A 77 59.34 -6.03 -55.21
CA THR A 77 59.74 -4.62 -55.36
C THR A 77 58.52 -3.70 -55.39
N GLU A 78 57.46 -4.09 -56.11
CA GLU A 78 56.23 -3.32 -56.23
C GLU A 78 55.37 -3.35 -54.95
N ASN A 79 55.49 -4.41 -54.17
CA ASN A 79 54.75 -4.64 -52.94
C ASN A 79 55.73 -5.04 -51.83
N PRO A 80 56.51 -4.10 -51.26
CA PRO A 80 57.51 -4.41 -50.24
C PRO A 80 56.88 -4.88 -48.91
N ASP A 81 57.66 -5.55 -48.06
CA ASP A 81 57.20 -5.97 -46.72
C ASP A 81 57.07 -4.79 -45.77
N THR A 82 57.71 -3.67 -46.10
CA THR A 82 57.64 -2.46 -45.33
C THR A 82 57.34 -1.26 -46.21
N VAL A 83 56.70 -0.25 -45.64
CA VAL A 83 56.45 1.04 -46.29
C VAL A 83 56.86 2.15 -45.34
N GLU A 84 57.52 3.18 -45.88
CA GLU A 84 57.86 4.37 -45.10
C GLU A 84 56.67 5.32 -45.05
N ALA A 85 56.28 5.71 -43.83
CA ALA A 85 55.29 6.74 -43.59
C ALA A 85 55.61 7.44 -42.27
N LEU A 86 55.31 8.73 -42.15
CA LEU A 86 55.52 9.48 -40.90
C LEU A 86 56.95 9.32 -40.34
N GLU A 87 57.96 9.30 -41.23
CA GLU A 87 59.38 9.12 -40.90
C GLU A 87 59.71 7.78 -40.19
N GLN A 88 58.84 6.78 -40.33
CA GLN A 88 59.01 5.44 -39.76
C GLN A 88 58.71 4.36 -40.81
N SER A 89 59.28 3.18 -40.59
CA SER A 89 59.04 1.99 -41.42
C SER A 89 57.94 1.13 -40.79
N PHE A 90 56.89 0.86 -41.55
CA PHE A 90 55.76 0.04 -41.12
C PHE A 90 55.71 -1.29 -41.84
N LEU A 91 55.50 -2.38 -41.09
CA LEU A 91 55.25 -3.70 -41.67
C LEU A 91 53.91 -3.70 -42.42
N VAL A 92 53.94 -4.10 -43.68
CA VAL A 92 52.77 -4.27 -44.53
C VAL A 92 52.26 -5.70 -44.37
N THR A 93 51.02 -5.84 -43.91
CA THR A 93 50.35 -7.12 -43.80
C THR A 93 49.51 -7.38 -45.05
N TYR A 94 49.78 -8.50 -45.72
CA TYR A 94 49.03 -8.97 -46.88
C TYR A 94 48.04 -10.05 -46.46
N ARG A 95 46.78 -9.92 -46.87
CA ARG A 95 45.72 -10.91 -46.64
C ARG A 95 44.99 -11.17 -47.94
N SER A 96 44.64 -12.44 -48.17
CA SER A 96 43.98 -12.85 -49.41
C SER A 96 42.64 -12.12 -49.57
N GLY A 97 42.42 -11.51 -50.74
CA GLY A 97 41.21 -10.75 -51.04
C GLY A 97 41.10 -9.39 -50.35
N CYS A 98 42.13 -8.94 -49.62
CA CYS A 98 42.14 -7.64 -48.95
C CYS A 98 43.18 -6.69 -49.56
N VAL A 99 42.98 -5.40 -49.33
CA VAL A 99 44.03 -4.39 -49.54
C VAL A 99 45.17 -4.59 -48.53
N PRO A 100 46.41 -4.25 -48.89
CA PRO A 100 47.53 -4.28 -47.96
C PRO A 100 47.25 -3.36 -46.78
N GLN A 101 47.63 -3.79 -45.57
CA GLN A 101 47.32 -3.05 -44.34
C GLN A 101 48.59 -2.71 -43.56
N ILE A 102 48.65 -1.51 -43.01
CA ILE A 102 49.59 -1.16 -41.93
C ILE A 102 48.83 -0.87 -40.63
N ILE A 103 49.48 -1.10 -39.50
CA ILE A 103 48.90 -0.88 -38.18
C ILE A 103 49.68 0.24 -37.47
N LEU A 104 48.95 1.24 -37.01
CA LEU A 104 49.43 2.30 -36.13
C LEU A 104 49.00 1.98 -34.71
N GLU A 105 49.97 1.76 -33.83
CA GLU A 105 49.77 1.42 -32.42
C GLU A 105 50.85 2.07 -31.54
N GLY A 106 50.67 2.00 -30.22
CA GLY A 106 51.58 2.61 -29.23
C GLY A 106 51.72 4.12 -29.43
N ASP A 107 52.98 4.58 -29.48
CA ASP A 107 53.35 6.00 -29.62
C ASP A 107 52.70 6.70 -30.82
N MET A 108 52.41 5.98 -31.91
CA MET A 108 51.77 6.58 -33.10
C MET A 108 50.32 6.98 -32.83
N THR A 109 49.63 6.23 -31.98
CA THR A 109 48.27 6.55 -31.55
C THR A 109 48.31 7.53 -30.38
N GLU A 110 49.14 7.27 -29.36
CA GLU A 110 49.17 8.04 -28.11
C GLU A 110 49.56 9.51 -28.33
N ASN A 111 50.50 9.76 -29.25
CA ASN A 111 50.92 11.11 -29.61
C ASN A 111 50.12 11.70 -30.79
N ASN A 112 49.00 11.08 -31.17
CA ASN A 112 48.14 11.50 -32.27
C ASN A 112 48.83 11.65 -33.65
N ARG A 113 49.92 10.92 -33.90
CA ARG A 113 50.68 11.00 -35.17
C ARG A 113 49.85 10.57 -36.38
N TRP A 114 48.77 9.82 -36.17
CA TRP A 114 47.78 9.51 -37.21
C TRP A 114 47.14 10.75 -37.87
N ILE A 115 47.18 11.93 -37.22
CA ILE A 115 46.70 13.19 -37.81
C ILE A 115 47.60 13.64 -38.97
N GLU A 116 48.89 13.36 -38.89
CA GLU A 116 49.91 13.77 -39.86
C GLU A 116 49.87 12.93 -41.14
N LEU A 117 49.05 11.88 -41.19
CA LEU A 117 48.89 11.04 -42.38
C LEU A 117 48.43 11.87 -43.58
N PRO A 118 48.99 11.64 -44.78
CA PRO A 118 48.59 12.37 -45.97
C PRO A 118 47.15 11.99 -46.37
N ASP A 119 46.30 12.99 -46.66
CA ASP A 119 44.90 12.75 -47.04
C ASP A 119 44.75 11.95 -48.35
N ALA A 120 45.77 11.99 -49.21
CA ALA A 120 45.85 11.19 -50.42
C ALA A 120 46.00 9.68 -50.17
N GLY A 121 46.30 9.27 -48.93
CA GLY A 121 46.60 7.90 -48.57
C GLY A 121 48.03 7.49 -48.88
N ILE A 122 48.38 6.27 -48.45
CA ILE A 122 49.67 5.64 -48.73
C ILE A 122 49.46 4.65 -49.86
N LYS A 123 50.38 4.64 -50.82
CA LYS A 123 50.42 3.66 -51.91
C LYS A 123 51.73 2.92 -51.89
N LEU A 124 51.68 1.63 -52.20
CA LEU A 124 52.88 0.84 -52.48
C LEU A 124 53.47 1.26 -53.84
N PRO A 125 54.75 0.95 -54.14
CA PRO A 125 55.38 1.28 -55.41
C PRO A 125 54.61 0.78 -56.65
N GLY A 126 53.95 -0.39 -56.54
CA GLY A 126 53.04 -0.93 -57.57
C GLY A 126 51.69 -0.21 -57.71
N GLY A 127 51.45 0.86 -56.94
CA GLY A 127 50.25 1.70 -57.02
C GLY A 127 49.06 1.25 -56.15
N ARG A 128 49.15 0.09 -55.49
CA ARG A 128 48.09 -0.41 -54.59
C ARG A 128 47.94 0.50 -53.38
N GLN A 129 46.70 0.83 -53.05
CA GLN A 129 46.37 1.64 -51.86
C GLN A 129 46.47 0.79 -50.59
N VAL A 130 47.10 1.37 -49.57
CA VAL A 130 47.27 0.75 -48.25
C VAL A 130 46.16 1.20 -47.33
N GLU A 131 45.49 0.23 -46.68
CA GLU A 131 44.58 0.48 -45.57
C GLU A 131 45.37 0.78 -44.30
N ILE A 132 44.99 1.83 -43.58
CA ILE A 132 45.64 2.19 -42.33
C ILE A 132 44.70 1.84 -41.19
N LYS A 133 45.19 1.02 -40.26
CA LYS A 133 44.47 0.64 -39.05
C LYS A 133 45.07 1.37 -37.85
N VAL A 134 44.29 2.18 -37.15
CA VAL A 134 44.69 2.87 -35.91
C VAL A 134 44.11 2.11 -34.71
N VAL A 135 45.00 1.69 -33.80
CA VAL A 135 44.62 1.00 -32.55
C VAL A 135 44.54 2.05 -31.43
N THR A 136 43.34 2.27 -30.89
CA THR A 136 43.06 3.35 -29.90
C THR A 136 43.07 2.89 -28.44
N SER A 137 43.21 1.59 -28.17
CA SER A 137 43.37 1.03 -26.83
C SER A 137 43.85 -0.41 -26.89
N THR A 138 44.85 -0.77 -26.09
CA THR A 138 45.39 -2.12 -25.95
C THR A 138 44.66 -2.87 -24.84
N GLY A 139 43.55 -3.52 -25.16
CA GLY A 139 42.75 -4.31 -24.22
C GLY A 139 41.85 -5.32 -24.94
N TRP A 140 41.19 -6.21 -24.20
CA TRP A 140 40.34 -7.27 -24.79
C TRP A 140 39.15 -6.70 -25.60
N SER A 141 38.68 -5.50 -25.26
CA SER A 141 37.68 -4.72 -26.00
C SER A 141 38.30 -3.59 -26.86
N GLY A 142 39.58 -3.73 -27.22
CA GLY A 142 40.36 -2.70 -27.89
C GLY A 142 39.66 -2.15 -29.13
N SER A 143 39.36 -0.85 -29.13
CA SER A 143 38.77 -0.20 -30.31
C SER A 143 39.86 0.05 -31.35
N SER A 144 39.64 -0.41 -32.58
CA SER A 144 40.51 -0.10 -33.71
C SER A 144 39.68 0.36 -34.89
N TYR A 145 40.20 1.32 -35.64
CA TYR A 145 39.54 1.90 -36.80
C TYR A 145 40.44 1.69 -38.01
N ALA A 146 39.86 1.20 -39.11
CA ALA A 146 40.58 1.02 -40.36
C ALA A 146 39.81 1.67 -41.51
N ASP A 147 40.53 2.28 -42.43
CA ASP A 147 40.00 2.79 -43.69
C ASP A 147 41.13 2.96 -44.71
N THR A 148 40.78 2.89 -45.99
CA THR A 148 41.67 3.30 -47.09
C THR A 148 41.58 4.80 -47.35
N SER A 149 40.45 5.42 -47.03
CA SER A 149 40.26 6.87 -47.06
C SER A 149 40.78 7.50 -45.77
N ILE A 150 41.93 8.17 -45.84
CA ILE A 150 42.54 8.83 -44.68
C ILE A 150 41.64 9.91 -44.07
N PRO A 151 40.92 10.74 -44.84
CA PRO A 151 39.94 11.67 -44.26
C PRO A 151 38.84 10.96 -43.46
N ALA A 152 38.31 9.84 -43.98
CA ALA A 152 37.28 9.07 -43.27
C ALA A 152 37.85 8.37 -42.02
N LEU A 153 39.08 7.86 -42.09
CA LEU A 153 39.79 7.29 -40.94
C LEU A 153 39.99 8.36 -39.85
N LYS A 154 40.54 9.52 -40.23
CA LYS A 154 40.75 10.65 -39.31
C LYS A 154 39.45 11.06 -38.65
N GLU A 155 38.34 11.10 -39.38
CA GLU A 155 37.02 11.40 -38.85
C GLU A 155 36.55 10.37 -37.81
N LYS A 156 36.67 9.08 -38.12
CA LYS A 156 36.31 7.98 -37.20
C LYS A 156 37.12 8.04 -35.91
N VAL A 157 38.44 8.20 -36.02
CA VAL A 157 39.35 8.26 -34.88
C VAL A 157 39.13 9.54 -34.07
N ARG A 158 38.95 10.69 -34.72
CA ARG A 158 38.57 11.96 -34.10
C ARG A 158 37.29 11.82 -33.27
N ASN A 159 36.25 11.23 -33.83
CA ASN A 159 34.97 11.05 -33.15
C ASN A 159 35.08 10.12 -31.95
N HIS A 160 35.91 9.07 -32.03
CA HIS A 160 36.20 8.21 -30.89
C HIS A 160 36.86 8.99 -29.74
N PHE A 161 37.94 9.72 -30.01
CA PHE A 161 38.64 10.48 -28.97
C PHE A 161 37.78 11.62 -28.40
N ASN A 162 37.09 12.39 -29.24
CA ASN A 162 36.18 13.43 -28.77
C ASN A 162 35.03 12.86 -27.93
N LYS A 163 34.55 11.65 -28.24
CA LYS A 163 33.57 10.93 -27.40
C LYS A 163 34.16 10.54 -26.05
N LYS A 164 35.41 10.07 -26.00
CA LYS A 164 36.10 9.80 -24.72
C LYS A 164 36.24 11.06 -23.86
N VAL A 165 36.58 12.20 -24.48
CA VAL A 165 36.62 13.50 -23.77
C VAL A 165 35.24 13.82 -23.17
N TRP A 166 34.16 13.61 -23.93
CA TRP A 166 32.79 13.78 -23.45
C TRP A 166 32.38 12.84 -22.31
N GLU A 167 32.78 11.57 -22.41
CA GLU A 167 32.47 10.54 -21.40
C GLU A 167 33.20 10.83 -20.08
N ASN A 168 34.44 11.31 -20.14
CA ASN A 168 35.26 11.68 -18.99
C ASN A 168 34.94 13.07 -18.43
N TRP A 169 34.21 13.90 -19.17
CA TRP A 169 33.85 15.24 -18.71
C TRP A 169 32.76 15.19 -17.62
N GLU A 170 33.10 15.75 -16.46
CA GLU A 170 32.19 15.93 -15.34
C GLU A 170 31.16 17.02 -15.70
N LYS A 171 29.91 16.58 -15.88
CA LYS A 171 28.83 17.44 -16.35
C LYS A 171 28.41 18.38 -15.22
N PRO A 172 28.57 19.71 -15.37
CA PRO A 172 28.27 20.63 -14.30
C PRO A 172 26.77 20.64 -14.00
N PRO A 173 26.39 20.85 -12.73
CA PRO A 173 25.00 20.93 -12.35
C PRO A 173 24.33 22.16 -12.96
N MET A 174 23.07 22.01 -13.37
CA MET A 174 22.23 23.12 -13.80
C MET A 174 21.13 23.38 -12.79
N VAL A 175 20.78 24.66 -12.60
CA VAL A 175 19.65 25.04 -11.76
C VAL A 175 18.36 24.72 -12.50
N ILE A 176 17.55 23.83 -11.91
CA ILE A 176 16.20 23.54 -12.40
C ILE A 176 15.25 24.52 -11.69
N PRO A 177 14.56 25.42 -12.41
CA PRO A 177 13.63 26.34 -11.77
C PRO A 177 12.49 25.58 -11.09
N ASN A 178 11.81 26.22 -10.14
CA ASN A 178 10.61 25.64 -9.55
C ASN A 178 9.47 25.66 -10.58
N LEU A 179 9.29 24.54 -11.28
CA LEU A 179 8.33 24.39 -12.37
C LEU A 179 6.87 24.18 -11.90
N ALA A 180 6.62 24.24 -10.59
CA ALA A 180 5.26 24.22 -10.02
C ALA A 180 4.66 25.63 -9.82
N ALA A 181 5.43 26.69 -10.08
CA ALA A 181 4.95 28.07 -9.98
C ALA A 181 4.21 28.51 -11.28
N ASP A 182 3.18 29.34 -11.14
CA ASP A 182 2.27 29.73 -12.23
C ASP A 182 2.92 30.59 -13.35
N CYS A 183 4.20 30.93 -13.21
CA CYS A 183 5.00 31.67 -14.21
C CYS A 183 6.35 31.00 -14.49
N SER A 184 6.50 29.73 -14.16
CA SER A 184 7.73 29.00 -14.43
C SER A 184 7.93 28.78 -15.93
N PHE A 185 9.17 28.85 -16.40
CA PHE A 185 9.55 28.58 -17.79
C PHE A 185 10.76 27.64 -17.83
N ILE A 186 10.91 26.92 -18.95
CA ILE A 186 12.13 26.15 -19.21
C ILE A 186 13.26 27.13 -19.56
N PRO A 187 14.38 27.14 -18.83
CA PRO A 187 15.51 28.01 -19.15
C PRO A 187 16.03 27.79 -20.57
N GLU A 188 16.63 28.82 -21.16
CA GLU A 188 17.33 28.67 -22.45
C GLU A 188 18.49 27.66 -22.37
N ILE A 189 18.86 27.11 -23.53
CA ILE A 189 19.97 26.15 -23.63
C ILE A 189 21.27 26.82 -23.18
N VAL A 190 21.92 26.22 -22.19
CA VAL A 190 23.21 26.67 -21.67
C VAL A 190 24.32 25.98 -22.45
N THR A 191 25.40 26.69 -22.76
CA THR A 191 26.58 26.12 -23.41
C THR A 191 27.77 26.09 -22.47
N GLN A 192 28.59 25.04 -22.57
CA GLN A 192 29.81 24.89 -21.77
C GLN A 192 30.90 24.19 -22.58
N GLU A 193 32.13 24.67 -22.52
CA GLU A 193 33.27 23.95 -23.09
C GLU A 193 33.57 22.70 -22.24
N TYR A 194 33.61 21.53 -22.88
CA TYR A 194 33.93 20.25 -22.23
C TYR A 194 35.31 19.69 -22.58
N GLY A 195 36.05 20.39 -23.43
CA GLY A 195 37.39 20.01 -23.86
C GLY A 195 37.71 20.59 -25.23
N LYS A 196 38.78 20.11 -25.84
CA LYS A 196 39.22 20.52 -27.18
C LYS A 196 39.23 19.32 -28.10
N CYS A 197 38.90 19.57 -29.38
CA CYS A 197 38.97 18.56 -30.42
C CYS A 197 40.42 18.08 -30.56
N VAL A 198 40.63 16.76 -30.51
CA VAL A 198 41.98 16.17 -30.58
C VAL A 198 42.72 16.52 -31.88
N VAL A 199 41.99 16.79 -32.96
CA VAL A 199 42.57 17.10 -34.27
C VAL A 199 42.79 18.58 -34.49
N THR A 200 41.77 19.41 -34.23
CA THR A 200 41.77 20.82 -34.63
C THR A 200 42.13 21.76 -33.49
N GLY A 201 42.14 21.28 -32.25
CA GLY A 201 42.29 22.12 -31.05
C GLY A 201 41.10 23.04 -30.76
N ILE A 202 40.07 23.04 -31.63
CA ILE A 202 38.87 23.86 -31.47
C ILE A 202 38.11 23.40 -30.22
N PRO A 203 37.61 24.32 -29.37
CA PRO A 203 36.75 24.01 -28.24
C PRO A 203 35.55 23.15 -28.64
N LEU A 204 35.32 22.08 -27.89
CA LEU A 204 34.12 21.25 -27.99
C LEU A 204 33.09 21.78 -27.00
N ILE A 205 31.92 22.14 -27.52
CA ILE A 205 30.85 22.78 -26.74
C ILE A 205 29.74 21.77 -26.44
N ALA A 206 29.38 21.66 -25.16
CA ALA A 206 28.24 20.94 -24.64
C ALA A 206 27.04 21.87 -24.60
N CYS A 207 25.85 21.35 -24.89
CA CYS A 207 24.58 22.08 -24.78
C CYS A 207 23.72 21.42 -23.70
N GLY A 208 23.47 22.13 -22.60
CA GLY A 208 22.66 21.69 -21.47
C GLY A 208 21.24 22.25 -21.55
N THR A 209 20.24 21.41 -21.30
CA THR A 209 18.84 21.82 -21.21
C THR A 209 18.12 21.05 -20.11
N VAL A 210 17.01 21.61 -19.62
CA VAL A 210 16.05 20.86 -18.79
C VAL A 210 15.21 19.96 -19.69
N ILE A 211 14.92 18.75 -19.20
CA ILE A 211 14.07 17.77 -19.85
C ILE A 211 12.96 17.31 -18.91
N ALA A 212 11.80 17.01 -19.50
CA ALA A 212 10.72 16.31 -18.83
C ALA A 212 11.04 14.81 -18.83
N TYR A 213 11.15 14.22 -17.64
CA TYR A 213 11.43 12.81 -17.45
C TYR A 213 10.25 12.12 -16.76
N ARG A 214 9.73 11.08 -17.42
CA ARG A 214 8.66 10.24 -16.91
C ARG A 214 9.01 8.78 -17.23
N PRO A 215 9.40 7.96 -16.24
CA PRO A 215 9.75 6.55 -16.47
C PRO A 215 8.58 5.73 -17.03
N TRP A 216 7.38 5.95 -16.48
CA TRP A 216 6.15 5.24 -16.86
C TRP A 216 5.00 6.22 -17.06
N SER A 217 4.03 5.89 -17.92
CA SER A 217 2.89 6.80 -18.22
C SER A 217 2.09 7.21 -16.97
N SER A 218 2.07 6.38 -15.93
CA SER A 218 1.44 6.64 -14.63
C SER A 218 2.21 7.58 -13.72
N ASP A 219 3.51 7.77 -13.94
CA ASP A 219 4.37 8.49 -13.02
C ASP A 219 4.24 10.00 -13.20
N PRO A 220 4.39 10.79 -12.11
CA PRO A 220 4.45 12.23 -12.23
C PRO A 220 5.65 12.64 -13.10
N ILE A 221 5.49 13.73 -13.85
CA ILE A 221 6.62 14.32 -14.57
C ILE A 221 7.64 14.79 -13.54
N THR A 222 8.87 14.33 -13.69
CA THR A 222 10.03 14.85 -12.97
C THR A 222 10.88 15.66 -13.93
N TRP A 223 11.53 16.69 -13.42
CA TRP A 223 12.37 17.57 -14.23
C TRP A 223 13.83 17.31 -13.87
N LYS A 224 14.66 17.10 -14.89
CA LYS A 224 16.12 16.94 -14.73
C LYS A 224 16.83 17.71 -15.83
N TYR A 225 18.11 18.04 -15.64
CA TYR A 225 18.92 18.57 -16.72
C TYR A 225 19.68 17.44 -17.43
N GLU A 226 19.94 17.64 -18.71
CA GLU A 226 20.77 16.74 -19.50
C GLU A 226 21.66 17.56 -20.45
N TRP A 227 22.85 17.04 -20.71
CA TRP A 227 23.85 17.65 -21.57
C TRP A 227 23.96 16.86 -22.87
N TYR A 228 24.08 17.56 -24.00
CA TYR A 228 24.21 16.98 -25.33
C TYR A 228 25.47 17.53 -26.05
N ARG A 229 26.06 16.71 -26.91
CA ARG A 229 27.18 17.12 -27.79
C ARG A 229 26.71 17.94 -28.99
N GLU A 230 25.49 17.70 -29.45
CA GLU A 230 24.91 18.34 -30.62
C GLU A 230 23.82 19.33 -30.19
N ARG A 231 23.93 20.57 -30.66
CA ARG A 231 22.97 21.64 -30.36
C ARG A 231 21.56 21.27 -30.80
N LYS A 232 21.42 20.64 -31.98
CA LYS A 232 20.13 20.21 -32.51
C LYS A 232 19.39 19.26 -31.55
N THR A 233 20.09 18.30 -30.97
CA THR A 233 19.50 17.36 -29.99
C THR A 233 19.07 18.08 -28.72
N ALA A 234 19.83 19.07 -28.26
CA ALA A 234 19.43 19.90 -27.12
C ALA A 234 18.15 20.71 -27.43
N GLU A 235 18.06 21.32 -28.62
CA GLU A 235 16.88 22.08 -29.08
C GLU A 235 15.63 21.22 -29.20
N GLU A 236 15.74 19.99 -29.73
CA GLU A 236 14.63 19.06 -29.79
C GLU A 236 14.11 18.68 -28.40
N ASN A 237 14.99 18.44 -27.43
CA ASN A 237 14.60 18.11 -26.06
C ASN A 237 14.09 19.32 -25.28
N TRP A 238 14.65 20.50 -25.52
CA TRP A 238 14.18 21.77 -24.97
C TRP A 238 12.74 22.08 -25.40
N ASN A 239 12.43 21.95 -26.70
CA ASN A 239 11.06 22.13 -27.21
C ASN A 239 10.06 21.12 -26.62
N LYS A 240 10.48 19.86 -26.46
CA LYS A 240 9.66 18.83 -25.78
C LYS A 240 9.40 19.20 -24.31
N ALA A 241 10.42 19.71 -23.61
CA ALA A 241 10.29 20.15 -22.23
C ALA A 241 9.31 21.33 -22.09
N ILE A 242 9.33 22.29 -23.03
CA ILE A 242 8.37 23.41 -23.06
C ILE A 242 6.95 22.88 -23.22
N ALA A 243 6.71 22.02 -24.21
CA ALA A 243 5.38 21.45 -24.42
C ALA A 243 4.88 20.66 -23.19
N ALA A 244 5.77 19.88 -22.57
CA ALA A 244 5.45 19.15 -21.35
C ALA A 244 5.13 20.08 -20.16
N LEU A 245 5.78 21.25 -20.07
CA LEU A 245 5.55 22.20 -18.99
C LEU A 245 4.17 22.86 -19.13
N VAL A 246 3.79 23.23 -20.36
CA VAL A 246 2.46 23.77 -20.65
C VAL A 246 1.37 22.77 -20.25
N GLN A 247 1.55 21.49 -20.61
CA GLN A 247 0.63 20.43 -20.23
C GLN A 247 0.56 20.26 -18.70
N TYR A 248 1.71 20.22 -18.02
CA TYR A 248 1.79 20.09 -16.56
C TYR A 248 1.08 21.24 -15.83
N GLN A 249 1.30 22.49 -16.26
CA GLN A 249 0.64 23.67 -15.68
C GLN A 249 -0.88 23.64 -15.91
N SER A 250 -1.33 23.22 -17.10
CA SER A 250 -2.76 23.00 -17.37
C SER A 250 -3.37 21.97 -16.40
N ASP A 251 -2.69 20.84 -16.19
CA ASP A 251 -3.20 19.76 -15.34
C ASP A 251 -3.21 20.17 -13.85
N GLU A 252 -2.21 20.91 -13.38
CA GLU A 252 -2.21 21.47 -12.02
C GLU A 252 -3.30 22.54 -11.83
N ARG A 253 -3.58 23.38 -12.83
CA ARG A 253 -4.72 24.31 -12.79
C ARG A 253 -6.04 23.55 -12.67
N LYS A 254 -6.23 22.50 -13.49
CA LYS A 254 -7.40 21.60 -13.38
C LYS A 254 -7.53 20.98 -12.00
N LYS A 255 -6.43 20.51 -11.42
CA LYS A 255 -6.41 19.90 -10.08
C LYS A 255 -6.71 20.90 -8.97
N ARG A 256 -6.16 22.12 -9.04
CA ARG A 256 -6.49 23.20 -8.09
C ARG A 256 -7.95 23.61 -8.19
N ALA A 257 -8.48 23.72 -9.42
CA ALA A 257 -9.89 24.00 -9.65
C ALA A 257 -10.78 22.85 -9.13
N LEU A 258 -10.39 21.59 -9.34
CA LEU A 258 -11.08 20.42 -8.78
C LEU A 258 -11.16 20.48 -7.24
N ALA A 259 -10.05 20.84 -6.58
CA ALA A 259 -10.01 20.97 -5.13
C ALA A 259 -10.87 22.13 -4.59
N ALA A 260 -11.19 23.12 -5.42
CA ALA A 260 -12.05 24.23 -5.05
C ALA A 260 -13.55 23.92 -5.21
N VAL A 261 -13.92 22.91 -6.00
CA VAL A 261 -15.31 22.48 -6.18
C VAL A 261 -15.72 21.57 -5.03
N ILE A 262 -16.61 22.06 -4.17
CA ILE A 262 -17.15 21.31 -3.04
C ILE A 262 -18.14 20.26 -3.55
N VAL A 263 -17.87 18.97 -3.28
CA VAL A 263 -18.83 17.90 -3.54
C VAL A 263 -19.96 17.99 -2.50
N PRO A 264 -21.23 18.04 -2.91
CA PRO A 264 -22.34 18.12 -1.96
C PRO A 264 -22.45 16.86 -1.11
N ASP A 265 -22.62 17.02 0.21
CA ASP A 265 -22.96 15.94 1.13
C ASP A 265 -24.48 15.80 1.22
N PRO A 266 -25.09 14.75 0.64
CA PRO A 266 -26.54 14.61 0.61
C PRO A 266 -27.18 14.40 2.00
N SER A 267 -26.38 14.16 3.05
CA SER A 267 -26.88 14.07 4.43
C SER A 267 -27.20 15.45 5.04
N GLN A 268 -26.68 16.52 4.45
CA GLN A 268 -26.92 17.90 4.87
C GLN A 268 -28.12 18.49 4.12
N GLU A 269 -29.03 19.12 4.86
CA GLU A 269 -30.28 19.66 4.33
C GLU A 269 -30.04 20.86 3.39
N ASP A 270 -28.99 21.64 3.67
CA ASP A 270 -28.53 22.81 2.93
C ASP A 270 -27.51 22.51 1.83
N ALA A 271 -27.16 21.24 1.58
CA ALA A 271 -26.21 20.88 0.53
C ALA A 271 -26.69 21.34 -0.84
N VAL A 272 -25.86 22.06 -1.59
CA VAL A 272 -26.20 22.53 -2.95
C VAL A 272 -25.17 22.02 -3.93
N VAL A 273 -25.62 21.69 -5.14
CA VAL A 273 -24.68 21.44 -6.24
C VAL A 273 -24.09 22.79 -6.65
N PRO A 274 -22.76 22.99 -6.56
CA PRO A 274 -22.14 24.26 -6.94
C PRO A 274 -22.37 24.60 -8.41
N GLU A 275 -22.22 25.87 -8.77
CA GLU A 275 -22.16 26.30 -10.17
C GLU A 275 -20.95 25.70 -10.88
N ILE A 276 -20.99 25.71 -12.22
CA ILE A 276 -19.88 25.22 -13.03
C ILE A 276 -18.63 26.07 -12.77
N ALA A 277 -17.51 25.40 -12.51
CA ALA A 277 -16.21 26.05 -12.44
C ALA A 277 -15.63 26.17 -13.85
N GLU A 278 -15.38 27.39 -14.32
CA GLU A 278 -14.73 27.64 -15.59
C GLU A 278 -13.21 27.81 -15.42
N ILE A 279 -12.44 27.11 -16.25
CA ILE A 279 -11.01 27.35 -16.43
C ILE A 279 -10.69 27.40 -17.92
N GLU A 280 -9.51 27.94 -18.25
CA GLU A 280 -8.99 27.93 -19.61
C GLU A 280 -8.92 26.47 -20.14
N GLY A 281 -9.81 26.14 -21.07
CA GLY A 281 -9.89 24.82 -21.72
C GLY A 281 -10.87 23.81 -21.12
N GLY A 282 -11.76 24.19 -20.18
CA GLY A 282 -12.83 23.29 -19.76
C GLY A 282 -13.74 23.80 -18.64
N TYR A 283 -14.83 23.05 -18.44
CA TYR A 283 -15.91 23.33 -17.50
C TYR A 283 -16.03 22.18 -16.50
N GLY A 284 -15.84 22.49 -15.23
CA GLY A 284 -15.94 21.56 -14.11
C GLY A 284 -17.35 21.52 -13.56
N TYR A 285 -17.95 20.34 -13.46
CA TYR A 285 -19.33 20.16 -12.98
C TYR A 285 -19.42 18.94 -12.05
N VAL A 286 -20.43 18.91 -11.19
CA VAL A 286 -20.73 17.74 -10.36
C VAL A 286 -21.62 16.78 -11.15
N GLN A 287 -21.22 15.51 -11.19
CA GLN A 287 -21.98 14.42 -11.76
C GLN A 287 -22.54 13.53 -10.65
N ALA A 288 -23.81 13.16 -10.77
CA ALA A 288 -24.40 12.11 -9.95
C ALA A 288 -24.23 10.74 -10.65
N GLU A 289 -23.70 9.77 -9.93
CA GLU A 289 -23.55 8.39 -10.39
C GLU A 289 -24.34 7.48 -9.47
N SER A 290 -25.20 6.64 -10.04
CA SER A 290 -26.00 5.69 -9.26
C SER A 290 -25.47 4.28 -9.47
N TRP A 291 -25.12 3.63 -8.36
CA TRP A 291 -24.59 2.28 -8.34
C TRP A 291 -25.60 1.35 -7.68
N TYR A 292 -25.72 0.12 -8.21
CA TYR A 292 -26.73 -0.85 -7.76
C TYR A 292 -26.63 -1.20 -6.26
N TYR A 293 -25.44 -1.13 -5.66
CA TYR A 293 -25.20 -1.52 -4.26
C TYR A 293 -24.87 -0.38 -3.30
N SER A 294 -24.31 0.73 -3.78
CA SER A 294 -23.81 1.83 -2.92
C SER A 294 -24.67 3.08 -2.95
N GLY A 295 -25.79 3.08 -3.69
CA GLY A 295 -26.64 4.25 -3.86
C GLY A 295 -26.02 5.28 -4.81
N THR A 296 -26.46 6.54 -4.68
CA THR A 296 -25.98 7.64 -5.51
C THR A 296 -24.77 8.32 -4.88
N THR A 297 -23.69 8.46 -5.65
CA THR A 297 -22.48 9.20 -5.30
C THR A 297 -22.32 10.43 -6.19
N PHE A 298 -21.74 11.50 -5.67
CA PHE A 298 -21.44 12.71 -6.41
C PHE A 298 -19.93 12.84 -6.62
N SER A 299 -19.50 13.14 -7.85
CA SER A 299 -18.09 13.36 -8.18
C SER A 299 -17.94 14.57 -9.10
N VAL A 300 -16.80 15.26 -9.03
CA VAL A 300 -16.51 16.38 -9.94
C VAL A 300 -15.87 15.84 -11.21
N GLN A 301 -16.40 16.25 -12.35
CA GLN A 301 -15.94 15.88 -13.69
C GLN A 301 -15.63 17.13 -14.50
N TRP A 302 -14.82 16.98 -15.56
CA TRP A 302 -14.46 18.06 -16.47
C TRP A 302 -14.89 17.72 -17.90
N HIS A 303 -15.44 18.70 -18.60
CA HIS A 303 -15.77 18.57 -20.01
C HIS A 303 -15.42 19.84 -20.79
N THR A 304 -15.10 19.72 -22.07
CA THR A 304 -14.71 20.87 -22.91
C THR A 304 -15.90 21.69 -23.40
N ASP A 305 -17.10 21.12 -23.34
CA ASP A 305 -18.36 21.75 -23.75
C ASP A 305 -19.19 22.16 -22.51
N CYS A 306 -19.53 23.44 -22.44
CA CYS A 306 -20.30 24.07 -21.38
C CYS A 306 -21.75 23.56 -21.32
N GLU A 307 -22.40 23.38 -22.48
CA GLU A 307 -23.80 22.93 -22.52
C GLU A 307 -23.94 21.51 -21.97
N TYR A 308 -22.97 20.65 -22.29
CA TYR A 308 -22.88 19.31 -21.73
C TYR A 308 -22.70 19.33 -20.21
N ALA A 309 -21.80 20.18 -19.71
CA ALA A 309 -21.52 20.33 -18.29
C ALA A 309 -22.75 20.85 -17.51
N GLU A 310 -23.49 21.83 -18.05
CA GLU A 310 -24.73 22.34 -17.43
C GLU A 310 -25.84 21.31 -17.40
N ARG A 311 -25.99 20.52 -18.47
CA ARG A 311 -26.95 19.41 -18.49
C ARG A 311 -26.66 18.41 -17.37
N LYS A 312 -25.39 18.03 -17.21
CA LYS A 312 -24.98 17.09 -16.15
C LYS A 312 -25.10 17.67 -14.75
N ARG A 313 -24.79 18.95 -14.57
CA ARG A 313 -25.05 19.65 -13.31
C ARG A 313 -26.54 19.65 -12.97
N THR A 314 -27.41 19.93 -13.94
CA THR A 314 -28.87 19.94 -13.74
C THR A 314 -29.39 18.54 -13.35
N GLU A 315 -28.90 17.48 -14.01
CA GLU A 315 -29.18 16.09 -13.61
C GLU A 315 -28.73 15.81 -12.17
N ALA A 316 -27.54 16.30 -11.77
CA ALA A 316 -27.03 16.14 -10.41
C ALA A 316 -27.85 16.91 -9.37
N VAL A 317 -28.35 18.12 -9.68
CA VAL A 317 -29.26 18.89 -8.81
C VAL A 317 -30.52 18.09 -8.54
N ALA A 318 -31.20 17.63 -9.60
CA ALA A 318 -32.42 16.85 -9.46
C ALA A 318 -32.20 15.57 -8.63
N LYS A 319 -31.05 14.91 -8.82
CA LYS A 319 -30.71 13.71 -8.07
C LYS A 319 -30.35 14.00 -6.61
N LEU A 320 -29.70 15.13 -6.32
CA LEU A 320 -29.38 15.54 -4.95
C LEU A 320 -30.66 15.74 -4.14
N ASP A 321 -31.68 16.39 -4.71
CA ASP A 321 -32.96 16.60 -4.03
C ASP A 321 -33.66 15.27 -3.70
N GLU A 322 -33.64 14.29 -4.61
CA GLU A 322 -34.18 12.95 -4.37
C GLU A 322 -33.45 12.25 -3.20
N VAL A 323 -32.11 12.25 -3.23
CA VAL A 323 -31.29 11.58 -2.21
C VAL A 323 -31.43 12.27 -0.85
N LYS A 324 -31.56 13.60 -0.80
CA LYS A 324 -31.83 14.35 0.44
C LYS A 324 -33.11 13.89 1.12
N VAL A 325 -34.19 13.76 0.36
CA VAL A 325 -35.49 13.30 0.89
C VAL A 325 -35.34 11.90 1.52
N GLU A 326 -34.64 10.99 0.85
CA GLU A 326 -34.37 9.66 1.39
C GLU A 326 -33.45 9.69 2.62
N ALA A 327 -32.40 10.51 2.60
CA ALA A 327 -31.45 10.65 3.70
C ALA A 327 -32.13 11.19 4.96
N ILE A 328 -32.98 12.23 4.81
CA ILE A 328 -33.78 12.78 5.91
C ILE A 328 -34.75 11.72 6.44
N LYS A 329 -35.41 10.95 5.57
CA LYS A 329 -36.31 9.86 5.99
C LYS A 329 -35.56 8.80 6.79
N LYS A 330 -34.39 8.35 6.31
CA LYS A 330 -33.53 7.37 7.01
C LYS A 330 -33.03 7.90 8.35
N ARG A 331 -32.60 9.17 8.42
CA ARG A 331 -32.16 9.81 9.67
C ARG A 331 -33.28 9.83 10.70
N LYS A 332 -34.48 10.31 10.33
CA LYS A 332 -35.66 10.33 11.21
C LYS A 332 -36.03 8.93 11.69
N LEU A 333 -35.96 7.93 10.81
CA LEU A 333 -36.20 6.53 11.18
C LEU A 333 -35.17 6.01 12.17
N GLN A 334 -33.89 6.32 11.97
CA GLN A 334 -32.82 5.89 12.88
C GLN A 334 -32.94 6.56 14.26
N GLU A 335 -33.22 7.87 14.31
CA GLU A 335 -33.47 8.61 15.55
C GLU A 335 -34.66 8.00 16.31
N ALA A 336 -35.76 7.73 15.62
CA ALA A 336 -36.93 7.07 16.21
C ALA A 336 -36.63 5.65 16.70
N LYS A 337 -35.76 4.89 16.02
CA LYS A 337 -35.32 3.55 16.47
C LYS A 337 -34.51 3.64 17.75
N THR A 338 -33.54 4.55 17.80
CA THR A 338 -32.73 4.78 19.01
C THR A 338 -33.62 5.19 20.20
N GLU A 339 -34.60 6.05 19.96
CA GLU A 339 -35.57 6.43 20.99
C GLU A 339 -36.44 5.24 21.45
N ALA A 340 -36.96 4.45 20.51
CA ALA A 340 -37.75 3.26 20.82
C ALA A 340 -36.95 2.21 21.60
N GLU A 341 -35.69 1.99 21.26
CA GLU A 341 -34.78 1.09 21.98
C GLU A 341 -34.52 1.58 23.41
N ALA A 342 -34.33 2.89 23.60
CA ALA A 342 -34.15 3.47 24.94
C ALA A 342 -35.40 3.26 25.81
N VAL A 343 -36.59 3.48 25.25
CA VAL A 343 -37.86 3.25 25.97
C VAL A 343 -38.05 1.75 26.27
N LYS A 344 -37.70 0.87 25.33
CA LYS A 344 -37.76 -0.58 25.53
C LYS A 344 -36.80 -1.04 26.63
N SER A 345 -35.58 -0.50 26.68
CA SER A 345 -34.62 -0.75 27.77
C SER A 345 -35.20 -0.32 29.12
N LYS A 346 -35.80 0.88 29.18
CA LYS A 346 -36.48 1.37 30.38
C LYS A 346 -37.64 0.46 30.81
N ALA A 347 -38.45 -0.03 29.87
CA ALA A 347 -39.51 -1.00 30.17
C ALA A 347 -38.95 -2.31 30.72
N SER A 348 -37.80 -2.76 30.22
CA SER A 348 -37.08 -3.93 30.72
C SER A 348 -36.67 -3.78 32.18
N GLU A 349 -36.05 -2.65 32.53
CA GLU A 349 -35.65 -2.34 33.91
C GLU A 349 -36.85 -2.33 34.85
N LEU A 350 -37.97 -1.74 34.42
CA LEU A 350 -39.21 -1.71 35.19
C LEU A 350 -39.84 -3.11 35.32
N TYR A 351 -39.73 -3.96 34.30
CA TYR A 351 -40.22 -5.35 34.35
C TYR A 351 -39.40 -6.23 35.30
N TYR A 352 -38.07 -6.07 35.32
CA TYR A 352 -37.19 -6.82 36.22
C TYR A 352 -36.99 -6.17 37.59
N HIS A 353 -37.69 -5.07 37.86
CA HIS A 353 -37.66 -4.40 39.16
C HIS A 353 -38.08 -5.37 40.28
N SER A 354 -37.43 -5.26 41.45
CA SER A 354 -37.65 -6.19 42.58
C SER A 354 -39.10 -6.22 43.08
N ASP A 355 -39.83 -5.11 42.95
CA ASP A 355 -41.24 -5.00 43.30
C ASP A 355 -42.20 -5.38 42.16
N ASN A 356 -41.73 -5.86 41.00
CA ASN A 356 -42.60 -6.22 39.89
C ASN A 356 -43.68 -7.24 40.31
N GLY A 357 -43.35 -8.15 41.23
CA GLY A 357 -44.33 -9.07 41.84
C GLY A 357 -45.55 -8.39 42.49
N ARG A 358 -45.44 -7.10 42.84
CA ARG A 358 -46.45 -6.29 43.51
C ARG A 358 -47.23 -5.35 42.58
N LEU A 359 -46.81 -5.20 41.31
CA LEU A 359 -47.60 -4.47 40.32
C LEU A 359 -48.87 -5.24 39.94
N GLU A 360 -49.89 -4.50 39.47
CA GLU A 360 -51.08 -5.09 38.88
C GLU A 360 -50.71 -5.95 37.65
N GLN A 361 -51.27 -7.16 37.56
CA GLN A 361 -50.96 -8.11 36.48
C GLN A 361 -51.05 -7.49 35.09
N ALA A 362 -52.10 -6.70 34.84
CA ALA A 362 -52.31 -6.04 33.55
C ALA A 362 -51.16 -5.10 33.15
N LEU A 363 -50.55 -4.41 34.12
CA LEU A 363 -49.42 -3.52 33.86
C LEU A 363 -48.12 -4.30 33.62
N ARG A 364 -47.95 -5.45 34.29
CA ARG A 364 -46.82 -6.37 34.06
C ARG A 364 -46.85 -6.97 32.68
N ASP A 365 -48.03 -7.40 32.24
CA ASP A 365 -48.22 -7.99 30.92
C ASP A 365 -47.91 -6.97 29.82
N LYS A 366 -48.27 -5.70 30.03
CA LYS A 366 -47.91 -4.59 29.14
C LYS A 366 -46.39 -4.33 29.11
N LEU A 367 -45.72 -4.28 30.27
CA LEU A 367 -44.26 -4.13 30.33
C LEU A 367 -43.53 -5.31 29.66
N TYR A 368 -44.02 -6.53 29.89
CA TYR A 368 -43.53 -7.73 29.21
C TYR A 368 -43.71 -7.62 27.69
N GLY A 369 -44.90 -7.20 27.24
CA GLY A 369 -45.20 -6.99 25.83
C GLY A 369 -44.22 -6.02 25.16
N ILE A 370 -43.90 -4.90 25.79
CA ILE A 370 -42.90 -3.94 25.28
C ILE A 370 -41.50 -4.54 25.29
N ASN A 371 -41.09 -5.19 26.39
CA ASN A 371 -39.75 -5.74 26.53
C ASN A 371 -39.43 -6.81 25.48
N TYR A 372 -40.44 -7.56 25.03
CA TYR A 372 -40.27 -8.66 24.07
C TYR A 372 -40.82 -8.36 22.67
N SER A 373 -41.37 -7.18 22.41
CA SER A 373 -41.84 -6.83 21.06
C SER A 373 -40.70 -6.54 20.10
N TYR A 374 -40.94 -6.78 18.80
CA TYR A 374 -40.06 -6.31 17.74
C TYR A 374 -40.36 -4.84 17.42
N LEU A 375 -39.33 -4.07 17.09
CA LEU A 375 -39.50 -2.69 16.65
C LEU A 375 -39.96 -2.67 15.18
N PRO A 376 -41.05 -1.95 14.85
CA PRO A 376 -41.50 -1.77 13.47
C PRO A 376 -40.44 -1.12 12.58
N SER A 377 -40.51 -1.38 11.27
CA SER A 377 -39.61 -0.79 10.27
C SER A 377 -40.08 0.57 9.77
N GLU A 378 -41.35 0.91 9.94
CA GLU A 378 -41.95 2.17 9.49
C GLU A 378 -41.91 3.25 10.58
N LEU A 379 -41.63 4.50 10.18
CA LEU A 379 -41.41 5.62 11.11
C LEU A 379 -42.65 5.93 11.96
N GLU A 380 -43.84 5.97 11.35
CA GLU A 380 -45.09 6.33 12.03
C GLU A 380 -45.49 5.27 13.08
N GLU A 381 -45.38 3.99 12.71
CA GLU A 381 -45.66 2.87 13.61
C GLU A 381 -44.69 2.87 14.80
N LEU A 382 -43.41 3.12 14.52
CA LEU A 382 -42.36 3.17 15.53
C LEU A 382 -42.56 4.31 16.52
N GLN A 383 -42.94 5.50 16.05
CA GLN A 383 -43.26 6.65 16.90
C GLN A 383 -44.50 6.40 17.77
N SER A 384 -45.55 5.81 17.18
CA SER A 384 -46.77 5.43 17.90
C SER A 384 -46.47 4.45 19.04
N LEU A 385 -45.75 3.36 18.73
CA LEU A 385 -45.34 2.35 19.71
C LEU A 385 -44.45 2.95 20.81
N THR A 386 -43.53 3.83 20.45
CA THR A 386 -42.64 4.51 21.41
C THR A 386 -43.44 5.36 22.40
N ASN A 387 -44.44 6.11 21.92
CA ASN A 387 -45.29 6.94 22.76
C ASN A 387 -46.17 6.11 23.71
N GLU A 388 -46.76 5.01 23.20
CA GLU A 388 -47.51 4.07 24.04
C GLU A 388 -46.62 3.45 25.12
N ALA A 389 -45.42 3.00 24.74
CA ALA A 389 -44.47 2.39 25.65
C ALA A 389 -44.00 3.37 26.74
N LYS A 390 -43.77 4.65 26.40
CA LYS A 390 -43.45 5.71 27.38
C LYS A 390 -44.58 5.89 28.39
N ALA A 391 -45.82 5.94 27.93
CA ALA A 391 -46.98 6.08 28.81
C ALA A 391 -47.12 4.91 29.78
N ILE A 392 -46.88 3.68 29.32
CA ILE A 392 -46.88 2.47 30.15
C ILE A 392 -45.74 2.50 31.17
N CYS A 393 -44.53 2.88 30.76
CA CYS A 393 -43.40 3.02 31.69
C CYS A 393 -43.70 4.05 32.79
N ALA A 394 -44.28 5.20 32.43
CA ALA A 394 -44.66 6.22 33.41
C ALA A 394 -45.72 5.73 34.41
N GLN A 395 -46.70 4.94 33.95
CA GLN A 395 -47.68 4.31 34.85
C GLN A 395 -47.02 3.33 35.83
N ALA A 396 -46.07 2.52 35.35
CA ALA A 396 -45.33 1.58 36.19
C ALA A 396 -44.45 2.28 37.23
N GLU A 397 -43.74 3.35 36.83
CA GLU A 397 -42.96 4.17 37.76
C GLU A 397 -43.83 4.78 38.86
N ALA A 398 -44.97 5.37 38.50
CA ALA A 398 -45.90 5.93 39.47
C ALA A 398 -46.45 4.86 40.43
N ALA A 399 -46.74 3.66 39.92
CA ALA A 399 -47.18 2.53 40.73
C ALA A 399 -46.08 2.06 41.71
N TYR A 400 -44.81 1.99 41.26
CA TYR A 400 -43.69 1.66 42.13
C TYR A 400 -43.48 2.69 43.24
N VAL A 401 -43.59 3.99 42.92
CA VAL A 401 -43.51 5.05 43.94
C VAL A 401 -44.60 4.89 44.99
N GLU A 402 -45.84 4.56 44.59
CA GLU A 402 -46.92 4.34 45.53
C GLU A 402 -46.72 3.06 46.38
N ILE A 403 -46.19 1.99 45.80
CA ILE A 403 -45.81 0.78 46.53
C ILE A 403 -44.76 1.10 47.59
N GLN A 404 -43.72 1.86 47.23
CA GLN A 404 -42.66 2.26 48.14
C GLN A 404 -43.19 3.16 49.26
N ARG A 405 -44.01 4.16 48.92
CA ARG A 405 -44.68 5.03 49.91
C ARG A 405 -45.52 4.24 50.91
N LYS A 406 -46.26 3.23 50.43
CA LYS A 406 -47.03 2.32 51.30
C LYS A 406 -46.12 1.48 52.20
N ARG A 407 -45.00 0.97 51.68
CA ARG A 407 -44.00 0.21 52.46
C ARG A 407 -43.36 1.08 53.54
N GLU A 408 -42.90 2.28 53.20
CA GLU A 408 -42.31 3.22 54.16
C GLU A 408 -43.30 3.62 55.25
N LYS A 409 -44.57 3.84 54.90
CA LYS A 409 -45.61 4.12 55.89
C LYS A 409 -45.80 2.93 56.83
N ARG A 410 -45.94 1.71 56.31
CA ARG A 410 -46.05 0.48 57.11
C ARG A 410 -44.82 0.27 58.02
N ASN A 411 -43.62 0.50 57.51
CA ASN A 411 -42.38 0.35 58.27
C ASN A 411 -42.22 1.43 59.36
N LYS A 412 -42.85 2.60 59.21
CA LYS A 412 -42.92 3.61 60.29
C LYS A 412 -43.91 3.21 61.38
N ASP A 413 -45.02 2.58 61.02
CA ASP A 413 -46.08 2.19 61.95
C ASP A 413 -45.70 0.94 62.77
N VAL A 414 -44.93 0.02 62.19
CA VAL A 414 -44.37 -1.16 62.88
C VAL A 414 -42.86 -1.12 62.70
N GLN A 415 -42.11 -0.86 63.78
CA GLN A 415 -40.65 -0.95 63.75
C GLN A 415 -40.26 -2.42 63.54
N ILE A 416 -40.14 -2.86 62.29
CA ILE A 416 -39.70 -4.21 61.95
C ILE A 416 -38.19 -4.30 62.25
N PRO A 417 -37.76 -5.20 63.16
CA PRO A 417 -36.34 -5.39 63.44
C PRO A 417 -35.57 -5.79 62.17
N PRO A 418 -34.38 -5.20 61.90
CA PRO A 418 -33.60 -5.49 60.69
C PRO A 418 -33.29 -6.98 60.50
N GLY A 419 -33.17 -7.74 61.60
CA GLY A 419 -32.91 -9.18 61.53
C GLY A 419 -34.09 -10.03 61.02
N LEU A 420 -35.33 -9.52 61.04
CA LEU A 420 -36.50 -10.19 60.43
C LEU A 420 -36.56 -10.00 58.92
N LEU A 421 -36.02 -8.90 58.41
CA LEU A 421 -35.93 -8.62 56.97
C LEU A 421 -34.78 -9.38 56.29
N GLY A 422 -33.94 -10.08 57.07
CA GLY A 422 -32.85 -10.90 56.55
C GLY A 422 -33.31 -12.19 55.86
N LYS A 423 -32.41 -12.80 55.09
CA LYS A 423 -32.67 -14.08 54.39
C LYS A 423 -33.08 -15.23 55.31
N LYS A 424 -32.75 -15.15 56.60
CA LYS A 424 -32.94 -16.23 57.58
C LYS A 424 -34.37 -16.38 58.11
N ALA A 425 -35.15 -15.30 58.19
CA ALA A 425 -36.50 -15.33 58.77
C ALA A 425 -37.59 -15.43 57.70
N PHE A 426 -37.73 -14.40 56.88
CA PHE A 426 -38.77 -14.33 55.85
C PHE A 426 -38.23 -14.17 54.43
N ASN A 427 -36.95 -14.50 54.21
CA ASN A 427 -36.27 -14.39 52.91
C ASN A 427 -36.39 -13.00 52.26
N GLY A 428 -36.42 -11.92 53.06
CA GLY A 428 -36.63 -10.55 52.56
C GLY A 428 -38.08 -10.22 52.18
N ASN A 429 -39.06 -11.02 52.61
CA ASN A 429 -40.47 -10.70 52.43
C ASN A 429 -40.97 -9.80 53.56
N ASP A 430 -40.88 -8.49 53.34
CA ASP A 430 -41.33 -7.45 54.28
C ASP A 430 -42.78 -7.62 54.72
N ASP A 431 -43.68 -8.07 53.84
CA ASP A 431 -45.10 -8.19 54.19
C ASP A 431 -45.30 -9.33 55.20
N ARG A 432 -44.60 -10.47 55.02
CA ARG A 432 -44.63 -11.57 56.01
C ARG A 432 -43.96 -11.18 57.32
N ALA A 433 -42.87 -10.42 57.27
CA ALA A 433 -42.20 -9.92 58.47
C ALA A 433 -43.11 -8.95 59.25
N TYR A 434 -43.82 -8.08 58.54
CA TYR A 434 -44.80 -7.17 59.11
C TYR A 434 -45.98 -7.91 59.73
N ASP A 435 -46.61 -8.84 59.00
CA ASP A 435 -47.72 -9.65 59.47
C ASP A 435 -47.31 -10.48 60.70
N PHE A 436 -46.11 -11.05 60.68
CA PHE A 436 -45.55 -11.73 61.85
C PHE A 436 -45.43 -10.77 63.04
N MET A 437 -44.87 -9.57 62.88
CA MET A 437 -44.77 -8.60 63.98
C MET A 437 -46.14 -8.16 64.50
N GLN A 438 -47.17 -8.08 63.65
CA GLN A 438 -48.55 -7.85 64.10
C GLN A 438 -49.07 -9.03 64.94
N LYS A 439 -48.83 -10.27 64.50
CA LYS A 439 -49.19 -11.48 65.27
C LYS A 439 -48.47 -11.52 66.61
N VAL A 440 -47.18 -11.17 66.64
CA VAL A 440 -46.39 -11.04 67.88
C VAL A 440 -47.05 -10.00 68.79
N ALA A 441 -47.23 -8.76 68.33
CA ALA A 441 -47.81 -7.69 69.15
C ALA A 441 -49.21 -8.01 69.71
N ALA A 442 -49.99 -8.84 69.01
CA ALA A 442 -51.32 -9.27 69.43
C ALA A 442 -51.34 -10.42 70.46
N LEU A 443 -50.19 -11.03 70.81
CA LEU A 443 -50.13 -12.12 71.77
C LEU A 443 -50.59 -11.69 73.17
N PRO A 444 -51.44 -12.48 73.86
CA PRO A 444 -51.85 -12.19 75.23
C PRO A 444 -50.68 -12.44 76.20
N THR A 445 -49.99 -11.37 76.58
CA THR A 445 -48.76 -11.40 77.42
C THR A 445 -48.93 -12.22 78.71
N ASN A 446 -50.12 -12.20 79.33
CA ASN A 446 -50.42 -12.95 80.56
C ASN A 446 -50.48 -14.47 80.37
N ARG A 447 -50.55 -14.97 79.13
CA ARG A 447 -50.53 -16.40 78.81
C ARG A 447 -49.17 -16.87 78.30
N LEU A 448 -48.23 -15.95 78.09
CA LEU A 448 -46.88 -16.30 77.65
C LEU A 448 -46.05 -16.74 78.86
N ASP A 449 -45.41 -17.90 78.77
CA ASP A 449 -44.47 -18.40 79.76
C ASP A 449 -43.05 -18.02 79.33
N SER A 450 -42.40 -17.13 80.09
CA SER A 450 -41.05 -16.66 79.79
C SER A 450 -40.01 -17.78 79.79
N HIS A 451 -40.16 -18.80 80.63
CA HIS A 451 -39.25 -19.94 80.65
C HIS A 451 -39.39 -20.76 79.37
N ILE A 452 -40.61 -20.96 78.89
CA ILE A 452 -40.84 -21.67 77.63
C ILE A 452 -40.30 -20.86 76.45
N VAL A 453 -40.62 -19.58 76.35
CA VAL A 453 -40.23 -18.74 75.20
C VAL A 453 -38.72 -18.49 75.16
N CYS A 454 -38.05 -18.31 76.31
CA CYS A 454 -36.62 -17.94 76.34
C CYS A 454 -35.66 -19.12 76.53
N ASN A 455 -36.08 -20.21 77.19
CA ASN A 455 -35.15 -21.25 77.65
C ASN A 455 -35.51 -22.68 77.21
N CYS A 456 -36.64 -22.89 76.54
CA CYS A 456 -37.01 -24.23 76.05
C CYS A 456 -36.61 -24.45 74.58
N GLY A 457 -36.49 -25.73 74.21
CA GLY A 457 -36.18 -26.12 72.83
C GLY A 457 -37.32 -25.82 71.85
N ARG A 458 -36.95 -25.70 70.56
CA ARG A 458 -37.79 -25.35 69.41
C ARG A 458 -39.23 -25.89 69.45
N ALA A 459 -39.40 -27.20 69.70
CA ALA A 459 -40.71 -27.84 69.67
C ALA A 459 -41.65 -27.32 70.76
N ARG A 460 -41.13 -27.08 71.97
CA ARG A 460 -41.93 -26.55 73.10
C ARG A 460 -42.31 -25.10 72.87
N VAL A 461 -41.36 -24.29 72.40
CA VAL A 461 -41.59 -22.90 72.00
C VAL A 461 -42.69 -22.81 70.94
N GLN A 462 -42.60 -23.63 69.88
CA GLN A 462 -43.55 -23.62 68.78
C GLN A 462 -44.96 -24.02 69.25
N SER A 463 -45.10 -25.13 69.98
CA SER A 463 -46.40 -25.57 70.50
C SER A 463 -47.02 -24.52 71.41
N HIS A 464 -46.23 -23.92 72.31
CA HIS A 464 -46.69 -22.89 73.23
C HIS A 464 -47.18 -21.64 72.50
N LEU A 465 -46.42 -21.12 71.54
CA LEU A 465 -46.81 -19.91 70.80
C LEU A 465 -48.01 -20.14 69.89
N ILE A 466 -48.18 -21.34 69.32
CA ILE A 466 -49.39 -21.70 68.56
C ILE A 466 -50.61 -21.79 69.49
N GLU A 467 -50.47 -22.42 70.66
CA GLU A 467 -51.55 -22.52 71.64
C GLU A 467 -51.98 -21.15 72.20
N VAL A 468 -51.01 -20.29 72.49
CA VAL A 468 -51.28 -18.96 73.05
C VAL A 468 -51.88 -18.02 72.02
N SER A 469 -51.37 -18.03 70.78
CA SER A 469 -51.93 -17.21 69.69
C SER A 469 -53.27 -17.72 69.18
N GLY A 470 -53.52 -19.04 69.27
CA GLY A 470 -54.64 -19.70 68.60
C GLY A 470 -54.45 -19.82 67.08
N ASP A 471 -53.26 -19.51 66.55
CA ASP A 471 -52.95 -19.52 65.12
C ASP A 471 -51.96 -20.65 64.80
N SER A 472 -52.44 -21.66 64.07
CA SER A 472 -51.60 -22.79 63.62
C SER A 472 -50.46 -22.39 62.69
N ASP A 473 -50.56 -21.24 62.00
CA ASP A 473 -49.50 -20.68 61.15
C ASP A 473 -48.91 -19.38 61.75
N PHE A 474 -48.79 -19.33 63.09
CA PHE A 474 -48.21 -18.19 63.79
C PHE A 474 -46.85 -17.76 63.22
N PHE A 475 -45.98 -18.73 62.92
CA PHE A 475 -44.63 -18.48 62.43
C PHE A 475 -44.55 -18.18 60.93
N MET A 476 -45.64 -18.35 60.17
CA MET A 476 -45.70 -18.06 58.73
C MET A 476 -44.51 -18.69 57.97
N GLY A 477 -44.23 -19.96 58.25
CA GLY A 477 -43.13 -20.71 57.65
C GLY A 477 -41.70 -20.30 58.05
N ALA A 478 -41.50 -19.31 58.93
CA ALA A 478 -40.19 -19.01 59.50
C ALA A 478 -39.78 -20.05 60.53
N ASP A 479 -38.46 -20.26 60.71
CA ASP A 479 -37.96 -21.14 61.76
C ASP A 479 -38.25 -20.50 63.15
N PRO A 480 -38.97 -21.19 64.06
CA PRO A 480 -39.27 -20.67 65.39
C PRO A 480 -38.02 -20.18 66.14
N ASN A 481 -36.87 -20.85 65.99
CA ASN A 481 -35.63 -20.45 66.67
C ASN A 481 -35.08 -19.11 66.16
N VAL A 482 -35.38 -18.75 64.90
CA VAL A 482 -34.90 -17.51 64.29
C VAL A 482 -35.75 -16.32 64.72
N VAL A 483 -37.05 -16.55 64.98
CA VAL A 483 -38.01 -15.46 65.20
C VAL A 483 -38.54 -15.35 66.63
N VAL A 484 -38.36 -16.38 67.47
CA VAL A 484 -38.82 -16.37 68.88
C VAL A 484 -38.17 -15.27 69.72
N PHE A 485 -36.92 -14.89 69.41
CA PHE A 485 -36.24 -13.81 70.12
C PHE A 485 -37.04 -12.50 70.08
N TYR A 486 -37.73 -12.21 68.98
CA TYR A 486 -38.56 -11.01 68.85
C TYR A 486 -39.84 -11.10 69.69
N VAL A 487 -40.40 -12.30 69.88
CA VAL A 487 -41.51 -12.49 70.83
C VAL A 487 -41.05 -12.19 72.25
N ALA A 488 -39.86 -12.66 72.61
CA ALA A 488 -39.29 -12.39 73.93
C ALA A 488 -38.98 -10.90 74.13
N GLU A 489 -38.41 -10.26 73.12
CA GLU A 489 -38.09 -8.83 73.13
C GLU A 489 -39.36 -7.97 73.28
N VAL A 490 -40.44 -8.29 72.57
CA VAL A 490 -41.68 -7.50 72.64
C VAL A 490 -42.42 -7.69 73.97
N HIS A 491 -42.48 -8.91 74.52
CA HIS A 491 -43.36 -9.20 75.67
C HIS A 491 -42.65 -9.30 77.02
N PHE A 492 -41.34 -9.59 77.06
CA PHE A 492 -40.61 -9.81 78.30
C PHE A 492 -39.50 -8.78 78.57
N CYS A 493 -39.02 -8.04 77.56
CA CYS A 493 -38.05 -6.96 77.79
C CYS A 493 -38.75 -5.68 78.31
N SER A 494 -39.13 -5.68 79.59
CA SER A 494 -39.55 -4.48 80.31
C SER A 494 -38.36 -3.81 81.02
N LYS A 495 -37.63 -2.95 80.29
CA LYS A 495 -36.61 -1.97 80.79
C LYS A 495 -35.29 -2.52 81.39
N PRO A 496 -34.21 -1.71 81.35
CA PRO A 496 -32.84 -2.16 81.62
C PRO A 496 -32.59 -2.32 83.13
N GLN A 497 -32.15 -3.51 83.55
CA GLN A 497 -31.38 -3.65 84.77
C GLN A 497 -29.93 -3.27 84.47
N SER A 498 -29.56 -2.09 84.96
CA SER A 498 -28.23 -1.80 85.47
C SER A 498 -27.80 -2.88 86.46
N ASP A 499 -26.49 -3.13 86.48
CA ASP A 499 -25.74 -3.94 87.45
C ASP A 499 -25.76 -5.47 87.25
N PHE A 500 -25.07 -5.89 86.19
CA PHE A 500 -24.18 -7.05 86.28
C PHE A 500 -22.83 -6.69 85.66
N SER A 501 -21.94 -6.11 86.46
CA SER A 501 -20.51 -6.09 86.18
C SER A 501 -19.93 -7.48 86.42
N GLN A 502 -19.35 -8.08 85.39
CA GLN A 502 -18.00 -8.65 85.50
C GLN A 502 -17.33 -8.63 84.11
N ASP A 503 -16.39 -7.69 83.99
CA ASP A 503 -15.13 -7.74 83.23
C ASP A 503 -15.10 -8.51 81.90
N THR A 504 -15.17 -7.78 80.80
CA THR A 504 -14.01 -7.41 79.96
C THR A 504 -14.50 -6.83 78.63
N SER A 505 -14.55 -5.50 78.53
CA SER A 505 -14.81 -4.79 77.26
C SER A 505 -13.56 -4.05 76.81
N ASN A 506 -13.17 -4.27 75.56
CA ASN A 506 -12.74 -3.18 74.68
C ASN A 506 -13.78 -3.04 73.56
N SER A 507 -14.17 -1.80 73.31
CA SER A 507 -15.42 -1.31 72.72
C SER A 507 -15.50 -1.29 71.19
N SER A 508 -16.71 -1.43 70.63
CA SER A 508 -17.28 -0.42 69.71
C SER A 508 -18.82 -0.49 69.67
N SER A 509 -19.40 0.68 69.41
CA SER A 509 -20.75 1.19 69.70
C SER A 509 -21.91 0.69 68.83
N GLY A 510 -23.10 0.57 69.42
CA GLY A 510 -24.38 0.44 68.70
C GLY A 510 -25.61 0.51 69.62
N SER A 511 -26.27 1.67 69.63
CA SER A 511 -27.48 2.07 70.36
C SER A 511 -28.66 1.09 70.27
N ILE A 512 -29.22 0.65 71.41
CA ILE A 512 -30.52 -0.06 71.53
C ILE A 512 -31.34 0.58 72.65
N GLY A 513 -32.61 0.87 72.36
CA GLY A 513 -33.60 1.25 73.36
C GLY A 513 -34.77 2.09 72.86
N VAL A 514 -35.38 1.74 71.71
CA VAL A 514 -36.56 2.47 71.17
C VAL A 514 -37.75 1.53 70.85
N LEU A 515 -37.53 0.23 70.73
CA LEU A 515 -38.53 -0.73 70.23
C LEU A 515 -39.70 -1.00 71.20
N GLY A 516 -39.40 -1.12 72.51
CA GLY A 516 -40.42 -1.47 73.52
C GLY A 516 -41.42 -0.35 73.81
N GLU A 517 -41.05 0.92 73.61
CA GLU A 517 -41.91 2.06 73.94
C GLU A 517 -42.86 2.45 72.78
N ALA A 518 -42.53 2.08 71.54
CA ALA A 518 -43.35 2.33 70.35
C ALA A 518 -44.56 1.36 70.25
N LEU A 519 -44.38 0.08 70.61
CA LEU A 519 -45.44 -0.93 70.54
C LEU A 519 -46.53 -0.73 71.60
N LEU A 520 -46.18 -0.21 72.78
CA LEU A 520 -47.14 0.14 73.82
C LEU A 520 -48.01 1.37 73.48
N ARG A 521 -47.58 2.25 72.58
CA ARG A 521 -48.37 3.43 72.13
C ARG A 521 -49.38 3.11 71.03
N ALA A 522 -49.32 1.94 70.39
CA ALA A 522 -50.17 1.57 69.26
C ALA A 522 -51.59 1.07 69.62
N GLY A 523 -51.93 0.95 70.91
CA GLY A 523 -53.33 0.95 71.37
C GLY A 523 -54.23 -0.20 70.89
N VAL A 524 -53.82 -1.46 71.03
CA VAL A 524 -54.68 -2.64 70.80
C VAL A 524 -54.71 -3.49 72.07
N GLY A 525 -55.89 -3.62 72.70
CA GLY A 525 -56.14 -4.60 73.76
C GLY A 525 -56.71 -4.09 75.10
N ARG A 526 -57.89 -3.48 75.11
CA ARG A 526 -58.82 -3.54 76.26
C ARG A 526 -60.22 -3.91 75.78
N LYS A 527 -60.50 -5.21 75.75
CA LYS A 527 -61.62 -5.84 76.44
C LYS A 527 -61.32 -7.31 76.63
#